data_AF-A0AAW3D670-F1
#
_entry.id   AF-A0AAW3D670-F1
#
_cell.length_a   1.000
_cell.length_b   1.000
_cell.length_c   1.000
_cell.angle_alpha   90.00
_cell.angle_beta   90.00
_cell.angle_gamma   90.00
#
_symmetry.space_group_name_H-M   'P 1'
#
loop_
_entity.id
_entity.type
_entity.pdbx_description
1 polymer ?
#
loop_
_entity_poly.entity_id
_entity_poly.type
_entity_poly.pdbx_seq_one_letter_code
_entity_poly.pdbx_strand_id
1 'polypeptide(L)'
;MKKFNLILLVFIYFLLSSCLSTVTTVSYFDRNKYEEPTKEQQQEVKKAIVPILEQEYKQPFKLLSFDYKHKVDFDGRDLKTTEYGNYHFKVQAVDNPIIVMDFEIGDNATKESIKPLIDSFKKNQLNDLYCTGLSHIYMYDKEDLVNQNSLKEAEKYCDNRNQKGYEHWKRLNSK
;
A
#
# COMPACT_ATOMS: atom_id res chain seq x y z
N MET A 1 -36.09 55.83 -32.59
CA MET A 1 -34.78 55.32 -32.14
C MET A 1 -34.79 54.48 -30.84
N LYS A 2 -35.95 54.17 -30.21
CA LYS A 2 -35.98 53.29 -29.02
C LYS A 2 -36.26 51.80 -29.31
N LYS A 3 -36.94 51.50 -30.42
CA LYS A 3 -37.32 50.11 -30.78
C LYS A 3 -36.18 49.29 -31.41
N PHE A 4 -35.22 49.95 -32.07
CA PHE A 4 -34.04 49.27 -32.66
C PHE A 4 -33.06 48.78 -31.59
N ASN A 5 -32.90 49.53 -30.49
CA ASN A 5 -32.03 49.13 -29.36
C ASN A 5 -32.57 47.92 -28.60
N LEU A 6 -33.90 47.72 -28.56
CA LEU A 6 -34.50 46.57 -27.88
C LEU A 6 -34.26 45.26 -28.65
N ILE A 7 -34.32 45.30 -29.99
CA ILE A 7 -34.10 44.14 -30.86
C ILE A 7 -32.63 43.70 -30.81
N LEU A 8 -31.69 44.66 -30.78
CA LEU A 8 -30.26 44.38 -30.65
C LEU A 8 -29.93 43.72 -29.29
N LEU A 9 -30.56 44.17 -28.21
CA LEU A 9 -30.40 43.60 -26.87
C LEU A 9 -30.95 42.16 -26.76
N VAL A 10 -32.07 41.85 -27.41
CA VAL A 10 -32.62 40.49 -27.46
C VAL A 10 -31.71 39.55 -28.27
N PHE A 11 -31.14 40.04 -29.37
CA PHE A 11 -30.22 39.24 -30.19
C PHE A 11 -28.91 38.90 -29.46
N ILE A 12 -28.38 39.84 -28.68
CA ILE A 12 -27.20 39.62 -27.82
C ILE A 12 -27.51 38.60 -26.70
N TYR A 13 -28.72 38.62 -26.15
CA TYR A 13 -29.16 37.67 -25.12
C TYR A 13 -29.27 36.23 -25.66
N PHE A 14 -29.74 36.05 -26.89
CA PHE A 14 -29.78 34.72 -27.54
C PHE A 14 -28.38 34.20 -27.88
N LEU A 15 -27.45 35.06 -28.32
CA LEU A 15 -26.06 34.66 -28.61
C LEU A 15 -25.25 34.31 -27.36
N LEU A 16 -25.55 34.92 -26.20
CA LEU A 16 -24.95 34.54 -24.90
C LEU A 16 -25.51 33.22 -24.35
N SER A 17 -26.74 32.82 -24.70
CA SER A 17 -27.35 31.56 -24.23
C SER A 17 -26.77 30.31 -24.90
N SER A 18 -26.21 30.45 -26.11
CA SER A 18 -25.62 29.34 -26.88
C SER A 18 -24.17 29.01 -26.51
N CYS A 19 -23.58 29.71 -25.55
CA CYS A 19 -22.25 29.40 -25.02
C CYS A 19 -22.31 28.52 -23.75
N LEU A 20 -23.52 28.11 -23.33
CA LEU A 20 -23.75 27.28 -22.14
C LEU A 20 -24.05 25.81 -22.46
N SER A 21 -23.69 25.35 -23.66
CA SER A 21 -24.02 24.00 -24.13
C SER A 21 -22.82 23.28 -24.72
N THR A 22 -21.74 23.14 -23.96
CA THR A 22 -20.76 22.04 -24.09
C THR A 22 -19.84 21.97 -22.86
N VAL A 23 -20.37 21.70 -21.67
CA VAL A 23 -19.63 20.92 -20.66
C VAL A 23 -20.63 20.07 -19.87
N THR A 24 -21.49 19.31 -20.55
CA THR A 24 -21.89 18.01 -19.99
C THR A 24 -20.72 17.07 -20.24
N THR A 25 -19.64 17.22 -19.46
CA THR A 25 -18.73 16.10 -19.23
C THR A 25 -19.60 15.01 -18.65
N VAL A 26 -19.87 14.03 -19.50
CA VAL A 26 -20.32 12.68 -19.20
C VAL A 26 -19.88 12.34 -17.77
N SER A 27 -20.82 12.33 -16.84
CA SER A 27 -20.61 11.93 -15.45
C SER A 27 -20.44 10.42 -15.40
N TYR A 28 -19.31 9.91 -15.91
CA TYR A 28 -18.82 8.55 -15.71
C TYR A 28 -17.79 8.57 -14.57
N PHE A 29 -18.20 9.07 -13.41
CA PHE A 29 -17.42 8.92 -12.18
C PHE A 29 -18.40 8.53 -11.09
N ASP A 30 -18.58 7.22 -10.97
CA ASP A 30 -19.26 6.61 -9.84
C ASP A 30 -18.53 7.03 -8.56
N ARG A 31 -19.24 7.74 -7.68
CA ARG A 31 -18.70 8.54 -6.56
C ARG A 31 -18.35 7.72 -5.33
N ASN A 32 -17.68 6.58 -5.48
CA ASN A 32 -16.80 6.13 -4.40
C ASN A 32 -15.47 6.86 -4.56
N LYS A 33 -15.51 8.19 -4.33
CA LYS A 33 -14.31 9.01 -4.36
C LYS A 33 -13.41 8.49 -3.26
N TYR A 34 -12.32 7.87 -3.67
CA TYR A 34 -11.28 7.46 -2.77
C TYR A 34 -10.82 8.68 -1.95
N GLU A 35 -10.66 8.46 -0.64
CA GLU A 35 -10.23 9.49 0.28
C GLU A 35 -8.93 9.04 0.92
N GLU A 36 -7.85 9.74 0.59
CA GLU A 36 -6.54 9.46 1.16
C GLU A 36 -6.60 9.57 2.70
N PRO A 37 -6.04 8.60 3.44
CA PRO A 37 -5.92 8.68 4.89
C PRO A 37 -5.16 9.94 5.31
N THR A 38 -5.62 10.59 6.37
CA THR A 38 -4.96 11.79 6.91
C THR A 38 -3.56 11.48 7.42
N LYS A 39 -2.72 12.50 7.59
CA LYS A 39 -1.37 12.29 8.14
C LYS A 39 -1.41 11.70 9.54
N GLU A 40 -2.41 12.04 10.34
CA GLU A 40 -2.65 11.48 11.67
C GLU A 40 -2.92 9.97 11.57
N GLN A 41 -3.83 9.55 10.67
CA GLN A 41 -4.10 8.13 10.43
C GLN A 41 -2.86 7.38 9.93
N GLN A 42 -2.09 7.99 9.03
CA GLN A 42 -0.82 7.41 8.58
C GLN A 42 0.18 7.22 9.73
N GLN A 43 0.26 8.17 10.68
CA GLN A 43 1.08 8.02 11.89
C GLN A 43 0.54 6.98 12.87
N GLU A 44 -0.77 6.82 12.99
CA GLU A 44 -1.38 5.77 13.83
C GLU A 44 -1.04 4.38 13.31
N VAL A 45 -1.15 4.14 11.99
CA VAL A 45 -0.73 2.89 11.36
C VAL A 45 0.76 2.64 11.62
N LYS A 46 1.62 3.64 11.36
CA LYS A 46 3.06 3.55 11.61
C LYS A 46 3.39 3.13 13.04
N LYS A 47 2.72 3.73 14.04
CA LYS A 47 2.94 3.45 15.46
C LYS A 47 2.41 2.07 15.88
N ALA A 48 1.37 1.56 15.23
CA ALA A 48 0.75 0.29 15.59
C ALA A 48 1.54 -0.94 15.12
N ILE A 49 2.20 -0.86 13.95
CA ILE A 49 2.81 -2.04 13.32
C ILE A 49 3.98 -2.61 14.11
N VAL A 50 4.93 -1.79 14.56
CA VAL A 50 6.12 -2.30 15.27
C VAL A 50 5.76 -3.09 16.54
N PRO A 51 4.91 -2.59 17.46
CA PRO A 51 4.49 -3.37 18.63
C PRO A 51 3.80 -4.70 18.28
N ILE A 52 3.04 -4.74 17.18
CA ILE A 52 2.40 -5.98 16.71
C ILE A 52 3.44 -7.01 16.30
N LEU A 53 4.47 -6.59 15.56
CA LEU A 53 5.58 -7.46 15.17
C LEU A 53 6.33 -7.97 16.40
N GLU A 54 6.65 -7.09 17.35
CA GLU A 54 7.36 -7.45 18.58
C GLU A 54 6.57 -8.47 19.41
N GLN A 55 5.25 -8.28 19.50
CA GLN A 55 4.36 -9.19 20.19
C GLN A 55 4.29 -10.56 19.52
N GLU A 56 4.21 -10.63 18.19
CA GLU A 56 4.11 -11.89 17.44
C GLU A 56 5.42 -12.67 17.50
N TYR A 57 6.53 -12.01 17.17
CA TYR A 57 7.82 -12.65 16.96
C TYR A 57 8.68 -12.73 18.22
N LYS A 58 8.24 -12.12 19.33
CA LYS A 58 8.91 -12.13 20.64
C LYS A 58 10.34 -11.57 20.59
N GLN A 59 10.54 -10.55 19.77
CA GLN A 59 11.82 -9.88 19.58
C GLN A 59 11.64 -8.40 19.19
N PRO A 60 12.61 -7.52 19.47
CA PRO A 60 12.55 -6.12 19.09
C PRO A 60 12.70 -5.92 17.57
N PHE A 61 12.04 -4.88 17.06
CA PHE A 61 12.16 -4.46 15.65
C PHE A 61 12.58 -3.00 15.52
N LYS A 62 13.45 -2.74 14.55
CA LYS A 62 13.84 -1.39 14.15
C LYS A 62 13.10 -1.00 12.87
N LEU A 63 12.35 0.10 12.92
CA LEU A 63 11.77 0.71 11.72
C LEU A 63 12.89 1.41 10.92
N LEU A 64 13.17 0.90 9.72
CA LEU A 64 14.17 1.48 8.82
C LEU A 64 13.55 2.56 7.93
N SER A 65 12.36 2.30 7.38
CA SER A 65 11.60 3.29 6.61
C SER A 65 10.10 3.03 6.67
N PHE A 66 9.34 4.11 6.50
CA PHE A 66 7.89 4.11 6.35
C PHE A 66 7.50 5.15 5.31
N ASP A 67 6.67 4.75 4.36
CA ASP A 67 6.14 5.63 3.32
C ASP A 67 4.69 5.27 3.01
N TYR A 68 3.94 6.23 2.47
CA TYR A 68 2.58 6.02 2.02
C TYR A 68 2.45 6.47 0.57
N LYS A 69 1.92 5.59 -0.29
CA LYS A 69 1.75 5.87 -1.72
C LYS A 69 0.31 5.68 -2.15
N HIS A 70 -0.26 6.76 -2.68
CA HIS A 70 -1.49 6.72 -3.46
C HIS A 70 -1.20 6.33 -4.91
N LYS A 71 -2.04 5.47 -5.49
CA LYS A 71 -1.96 5.01 -6.87
C LYS A 71 -3.33 5.10 -7.54
N VAL A 72 -3.28 5.36 -8.85
CA VAL A 72 -4.44 5.41 -9.74
C VAL A 72 -4.16 4.49 -10.91
N ASP A 73 -4.94 3.42 -11.04
CA ASP A 73 -4.84 2.48 -12.15
C ASP A 73 -6.04 2.67 -13.09
N PHE A 74 -5.75 2.68 -14.40
CA PHE A 74 -6.77 2.77 -15.44
C PHE A 74 -6.83 1.44 -16.22
N ASP A 75 -7.98 0.75 -16.15
CA ASP A 75 -8.25 -0.37 -17.04
C ASP A 75 -8.88 0.14 -18.33
N GLY A 76 -8.10 0.13 -19.41
CA GLY A 76 -8.55 0.56 -20.74
C GLY A 76 -9.60 -0.34 -21.38
N ARG A 77 -9.81 -1.58 -20.89
CA ARG A 77 -10.86 -2.48 -21.39
C ARG A 77 -12.23 -2.14 -20.80
N ASP A 78 -12.26 -1.88 -19.49
CA ASP A 78 -13.49 -1.58 -18.76
C ASP A 78 -13.74 -0.08 -18.62
N LEU A 79 -12.85 0.76 -19.16
CA LEU A 79 -12.83 2.22 -19.00
C LEU A 79 -12.98 2.64 -17.52
N LYS A 80 -12.42 1.83 -16.62
CA LYS A 80 -12.57 1.98 -15.17
C LYS A 80 -11.29 2.49 -14.55
N THR A 81 -11.43 3.50 -13.70
CA THR A 81 -10.34 3.98 -12.84
C THR A 81 -10.48 3.36 -11.45
N THR A 82 -9.38 2.86 -10.90
CA THR A 82 -9.30 2.36 -9.52
C THR A 82 -8.25 3.15 -8.78
N GLU A 83 -8.65 3.78 -7.68
CA GLU A 83 -7.77 4.50 -6.78
C GLU A 83 -7.57 3.69 -5.50
N TYR A 84 -6.33 3.59 -5.03
CA TYR A 84 -5.97 2.87 -3.81
C TYR A 84 -4.65 3.38 -3.25
N GLY A 85 -4.40 3.15 -1.96
CA GLY A 85 -3.15 3.49 -1.33
C GLY A 85 -2.51 2.31 -0.63
N ASN A 86 -1.20 2.43 -0.40
CA ASN A 86 -0.42 1.42 0.31
C ASN A 86 0.51 2.09 1.32
N TYR A 87 0.56 1.49 2.51
CA TYR A 87 1.58 1.76 3.52
C TYR A 87 2.76 0.83 3.27
N HIS A 88 3.93 1.39 2.99
CA HIS A 88 5.16 0.64 2.80
C HIS A 88 6.00 0.68 4.07
N PHE A 89 6.39 -0.50 4.55
CA PHE A 89 7.22 -0.68 5.74
C PHE A 89 8.50 -1.42 5.39
N LYS A 90 9.62 -0.86 5.84
CA LYS A 90 10.90 -1.58 5.91
C LYS A 90 11.30 -1.67 7.37
N VAL A 91 11.33 -2.87 7.91
CA VAL A 91 11.65 -3.14 9.33
C VAL A 91 12.74 -4.17 9.43
N GLN A 92 13.55 -4.09 10.48
CA GLN A 92 14.66 -5.00 10.73
C GLN A 92 14.42 -5.71 12.07
N ALA A 93 14.42 -7.04 12.07
CA ALA A 93 14.57 -7.82 13.28
C ALA A 93 15.92 -7.52 13.91
N VAL A 94 15.95 -7.14 15.18
CA VAL A 94 17.20 -6.73 15.86
C VAL A 94 17.90 -7.93 16.48
N ASP A 95 17.12 -8.86 17.03
CA ASP A 95 17.63 -10.06 17.68
C ASP A 95 17.69 -11.25 16.71
N ASN A 96 18.30 -12.33 17.19
CA ASN A 96 18.78 -13.40 16.37
C ASN A 96 17.64 -14.11 15.59
N PRO A 97 17.68 -14.16 14.25
CA PRO A 97 18.57 -13.41 13.34
C PRO A 97 18.01 -12.12 12.73
N ILE A 98 18.96 -11.27 12.33
CA ILE A 98 18.70 -9.98 11.70
C ILE A 98 18.17 -10.18 10.27
N ILE A 99 16.85 -10.09 10.12
CA ILE A 99 16.15 -10.08 8.83
C ILE A 99 15.53 -8.71 8.60
N VAL A 100 15.75 -8.18 7.41
CA VAL A 100 15.04 -7.00 6.92
C VAL A 100 13.80 -7.46 6.17
N MET A 101 12.62 -7.08 6.68
CA MET A 101 11.34 -7.30 6.01
C MET A 101 10.91 -6.01 5.32
N ASP A 102 10.52 -6.14 4.06
CA ASP A 102 10.02 -5.05 3.22
C ASP A 102 8.62 -5.47 2.74
N PHE A 103 7.58 -4.79 3.20
CA PHE A 103 6.20 -5.21 2.99
C PHE A 103 5.23 -4.03 2.85
N GLU A 104 4.06 -4.31 2.29
CA GLU A 104 3.01 -3.33 2.08
C GLU A 104 1.68 -3.75 2.71
N ILE A 105 0.96 -2.75 3.22
CA ILE A 105 -0.40 -2.91 3.72
C ILE A 105 -1.30 -1.99 2.90
N GLY A 106 -2.29 -2.58 2.21
CA GLY A 106 -3.29 -1.81 1.48
C GLY A 106 -4.16 -0.97 2.42
N ASP A 107 -4.48 0.25 2.00
CA ASP A 107 -5.19 1.24 2.81
C ASP A 107 -6.71 1.09 2.81
N ASN A 108 -7.19 -0.15 2.72
CA ASN A 108 -8.61 -0.53 2.81
C ASN A 108 -9.28 -0.19 4.16
N ALA A 109 -8.70 0.73 4.93
CA ALA A 109 -9.27 1.33 6.12
C ALA A 109 -10.52 2.14 5.76
N THR A 110 -11.51 2.08 6.65
CA THR A 110 -12.64 3.02 6.59
C THR A 110 -12.22 4.33 7.26
N LYS A 111 -12.87 5.44 6.89
CA LYS A 111 -12.59 6.78 7.47
C LYS A 111 -12.57 6.81 9.00
N GLU A 112 -13.32 5.91 9.63
CA GLU A 112 -13.58 5.92 11.07
C GLU A 112 -12.51 5.19 11.89
N SER A 113 -11.71 4.30 11.28
CA SER A 113 -10.75 3.51 12.04
C SER A 113 -9.70 2.80 11.19
N ILE A 114 -8.47 2.75 11.69
CA ILE A 114 -7.41 1.88 11.15
C ILE A 114 -7.60 0.40 11.52
N LYS A 115 -8.58 0.06 12.38
CA LYS A 115 -8.77 -1.30 12.91
C LYS A 115 -8.94 -2.36 11.80
N PRO A 116 -9.79 -2.18 10.77
CA PRO A 116 -9.96 -3.18 9.72
C PRO A 116 -8.66 -3.49 8.97
N LEU A 117 -7.83 -2.45 8.78
CA LEU A 117 -6.51 -2.58 8.16
C LEU A 117 -5.58 -3.42 9.04
N ILE A 118 -5.51 -3.11 10.34
CA ILE A 118 -4.67 -3.85 11.29
C ILE A 118 -5.14 -5.31 11.43
N ASP A 119 -6.45 -5.55 11.48
CA ASP A 119 -7.00 -6.90 11.54
C ASP A 119 -6.67 -7.70 10.27
N SER A 120 -6.77 -7.09 9.09
CA SER A 120 -6.39 -7.70 7.82
C SER A 120 -4.90 -8.05 7.79
N PHE A 121 -4.02 -7.12 8.21
CA PHE A 121 -2.59 -7.37 8.31
C PHE A 121 -2.28 -8.56 9.23
N LYS A 122 -2.87 -8.58 10.43
CA LYS A 122 -2.71 -9.68 11.40
C LYS A 122 -3.15 -11.02 10.84
N LYS A 123 -4.27 -11.04 10.10
CA LYS A 123 -4.85 -12.26 9.55
C LYS A 123 -4.05 -12.81 8.36
N ASN A 124 -3.60 -11.92 7.48
CA ASN A 124 -3.17 -12.31 6.12
C ASN A 124 -1.66 -12.24 5.89
N GLN A 125 -0.91 -11.49 6.71
CA GLN A 125 0.52 -11.26 6.47
C GLN A 125 1.38 -11.54 7.71
N LEU A 126 0.90 -11.15 8.90
CA LEU A 126 1.71 -11.13 10.12
C LEU A 126 2.39 -12.47 10.43
N ASN A 127 1.70 -13.60 10.26
CA ASN A 127 2.26 -14.91 10.61
C ASN A 127 3.48 -15.29 9.74
N ASP A 128 3.46 -14.94 8.45
CA ASP A 128 4.41 -15.43 7.44
C ASP A 128 5.48 -14.40 7.07
N LEU A 129 5.32 -13.16 7.53
CA LEU A 129 6.14 -12.01 7.12
C LEU A 129 7.64 -12.25 7.35
N TYR A 130 8.03 -12.76 8.51
CA TYR A 130 9.43 -13.02 8.83
C TYR A 130 10.09 -14.03 7.88
N CYS A 131 9.44 -15.17 7.66
CA CYS A 131 9.96 -16.23 6.80
C CYS A 131 9.86 -15.92 5.30
N THR A 132 8.97 -15.00 4.95
CA THR A 132 8.97 -14.34 3.63
C THR A 132 10.21 -13.45 3.48
N GLY A 133 10.60 -12.71 4.52
CA GLY A 133 11.87 -11.97 4.56
C GLY A 133 13.09 -12.87 4.37
N LEU A 134 13.12 -14.04 5.03
CA LEU A 134 14.18 -15.04 4.79
C LEU A 134 14.20 -15.54 3.34
N SER A 135 13.03 -15.82 2.77
CA SER A 135 12.91 -16.23 1.37
C SER A 135 13.47 -15.17 0.42
N HIS A 136 13.18 -13.89 0.70
CA HIS A 136 13.68 -12.76 -0.07
C HIS A 136 15.21 -12.68 -0.08
N ILE A 137 15.87 -12.96 1.06
CA ILE A 137 17.33 -13.04 1.13
C ILE A 137 17.85 -14.10 0.15
N TYR A 138 17.30 -15.31 0.20
CA TYR A 138 17.72 -16.38 -0.72
C TYR A 138 17.40 -16.06 -2.18
N MET A 139 16.34 -15.32 -2.47
CA MET A 139 15.92 -14.97 -3.83
C MET A 139 16.80 -13.92 -4.49
N TYR A 140 17.10 -12.84 -3.76
CA TYR A 140 17.60 -11.60 -4.35
C TYR A 140 18.94 -11.15 -3.76
N ASP A 141 19.17 -11.43 -2.48
CA ASP A 141 20.42 -11.04 -1.84
C ASP A 141 21.50 -12.07 -2.15
N LYS A 142 22.74 -11.61 -2.24
CA LYS A 142 23.89 -12.53 -2.36
C LYS A 142 24.07 -13.18 -1.00
N GLU A 143 23.65 -14.42 -0.85
CA GLU A 143 23.71 -15.22 0.39
C GLU A 143 25.07 -15.11 1.11
N ASP A 144 26.17 -15.08 0.34
CA ASP A 144 27.55 -14.95 0.84
C ASP A 144 27.85 -13.63 1.57
N LEU A 145 27.04 -12.59 1.33
CA LEU A 145 27.17 -11.29 2.00
C LEU A 145 26.40 -11.23 3.32
N VAL A 146 25.60 -12.25 3.62
CA VAL A 146 24.81 -12.35 4.84
C VAL A 146 25.50 -13.30 5.81
N ASN A 147 25.40 -12.99 7.11
CA ASN A 147 25.99 -13.83 8.14
C ASN A 147 25.37 -15.24 8.12
N GLN A 148 26.17 -16.24 7.80
CA GLN A 148 25.75 -17.64 7.65
C GLN A 148 25.23 -18.28 8.94
N ASN A 149 25.72 -17.86 10.11
CA ASN A 149 25.19 -18.34 11.39
C ASN A 149 23.79 -17.75 11.63
N SER A 150 23.60 -16.47 11.34
CA SER A 150 22.29 -15.82 11.40
C SER A 150 21.30 -16.47 10.41
N LEU A 151 21.71 -16.80 9.19
CA LEU A 151 20.85 -17.52 8.26
C LEU A 151 20.40 -18.88 8.81
N LYS A 152 21.31 -19.69 9.35
CA LYS A 152 20.95 -20.99 9.95
C LYS A 152 20.00 -20.85 11.15
N GLU A 153 20.14 -19.81 11.95
CA GLU A 153 19.19 -19.50 13.03
C GLU A 153 17.80 -19.15 12.45
N ALA A 154 17.75 -18.46 11.31
CA ALA A 154 16.52 -18.02 10.67
C ALA A 154 15.75 -19.21 10.11
N GLU A 155 16.50 -20.12 9.49
CA GLU A 155 15.98 -21.38 8.98
C GLU A 155 15.35 -22.19 10.11
N LYS A 156 16.07 -22.39 11.22
CA LYS A 156 15.52 -23.08 12.40
C LYS A 156 14.27 -22.40 12.93
N TYR A 157 14.25 -21.07 12.99
CA TYR A 157 13.08 -20.31 13.41
C TYR A 157 11.88 -20.58 12.51
N CYS A 158 12.07 -20.50 11.18
CA CYS A 158 11.02 -20.75 10.19
C CYS A 158 10.57 -22.21 10.15
N ASP A 159 11.49 -23.16 10.29
CA ASP A 159 11.21 -24.59 10.40
C ASP A 159 10.34 -24.91 11.61
N ASN A 160 10.64 -24.30 12.77
CA ASN A 160 9.85 -24.46 14.00
C ASN A 160 8.42 -23.90 13.86
N ARG A 161 8.22 -22.95 12.93
CA ARG A 161 6.90 -22.41 12.56
C ARG A 161 6.26 -23.18 11.40
N ASN A 162 6.90 -24.25 10.91
CA ASN A 162 6.46 -25.02 9.74
C ASN A 162 6.33 -24.17 8.45
N GLN A 163 7.18 -23.14 8.31
CA GLN A 163 7.18 -22.19 7.18
C GLN A 163 8.42 -22.40 6.29
N LYS A 164 8.36 -23.45 5.48
CA LYS A 164 9.50 -23.94 4.66
C LYS A 164 9.65 -23.29 3.29
N GLY A 165 8.95 -22.17 3.03
CA GLY A 165 8.95 -21.51 1.72
C GLY A 165 10.34 -21.11 1.23
N TYR A 166 11.24 -20.74 2.15
CA TYR A 166 12.61 -20.36 1.85
C TYR A 166 13.45 -21.51 1.28
N GLU A 167 13.15 -22.78 1.62
CA GLU A 167 13.91 -23.95 1.15
C GLU A 167 13.85 -24.10 -0.37
N HIS A 168 12.77 -23.66 -1.01
CA HIS A 168 12.65 -23.64 -2.46
C HIS A 168 13.72 -22.72 -3.08
N TRP A 169 13.81 -21.49 -2.58
CA TRP A 169 14.74 -20.48 -3.07
C TRP A 169 16.19 -20.81 -2.75
N LYS A 170 16.45 -21.31 -1.54
CA LYS A 170 17.77 -21.80 -1.14
C LYS A 170 18.29 -22.84 -2.13
N ARG A 171 17.48 -23.84 -2.50
CA ARG A 171 17.87 -24.91 -3.44
C ARG A 171 18.14 -24.39 -4.86
N LEU A 172 17.39 -23.40 -5.31
CA LEU A 172 17.59 -22.81 -6.64
C LEU A 172 18.89 -22.00 -6.73
N ASN A 173 19.32 -21.41 -5.61
CA ASN A 173 20.46 -20.50 -5.58
C ASN A 173 21.73 -21.09 -4.93
N SER A 174 21.64 -22.26 -4.30
CA SER A 174 22.81 -23.05 -3.89
C SER A 174 23.54 -23.60 -5.12
N LYS A 175 24.67 -22.98 -5.49
CA LYS A 175 25.60 -23.47 -6.52
C LYS A 175 26.69 -24.35 -5.92
#